data_AF-A0A660PLP1-F1
#
_entry.id   AF-A0A660PLP1-F1
#
_cell.length_a   1.000
_cell.length_b   1.000
_cell.length_c   1.000
_cell.angle_alpha   90.00
_cell.angle_beta   90.00
_cell.angle_gamma   90.00
#
_symmetry.space_group_name_H-M   'P 1'
#
loop_
_entity.id
_entity.type
_entity.pdbx_description
1 polymer ?
#
loop_
_entity_poly.entity_id
_entity_poly.type
_entity_poly.pdbx_seq_one_letter_code
_entity_poly.pdbx_strand_id
1 'polypeptide(L)'
;MLTPIVTGIFNRMLRMGVLGDIPEDAQGAELDVEFTGPLPRAMKGEIVDGMERWLMGIMEQVEVNPESLDIVDFDDYNRVRGDYLGVPVTASKSDEEVEETRKNRAEQQAQQQEAENIRQGGEALEQAGKGAMAAQEAGMETPQ
;
A
#
# COMPACT_ATOMS: atom_id res chain seq x y z
N MET A 1 7.27 -26.59 13.69
CA MET A 1 7.73 -27.71 14.55
C MET A 1 7.72 -27.38 16.05
N LEU A 2 7.68 -26.11 16.48
CA LEU A 2 7.66 -25.75 17.92
C LEU A 2 6.26 -25.81 18.54
N THR A 3 5.21 -25.43 17.79
CA THR A 3 3.81 -25.39 18.27
C THR A 3 3.34 -26.70 18.91
N PRO A 4 3.54 -27.89 18.30
CA PRO A 4 3.07 -29.15 18.89
C PRO A 4 3.79 -29.51 20.19
N ILE A 5 5.07 -29.15 20.30
CA ILE A 5 5.90 -29.41 21.48
C ILE A 5 5.44 -28.52 22.64
N VAL A 6 5.30 -27.22 22.39
CA VAL A 6 4.85 -26.25 23.41
C VAL A 6 3.42 -26.58 23.87
N THR A 7 2.51 -26.87 22.93
CA THR A 7 1.15 -27.30 23.24
C THR A 7 1.14 -28.57 24.08
N GLY A 8 1.98 -29.55 23.75
CA GLY A 8 2.11 -30.79 24.51
C GLY A 8 2.62 -30.59 25.94
N ILE A 9 3.61 -29.72 26.13
CA ILE A 9 4.16 -29.37 27.44
C ILE A 9 3.13 -28.61 28.27
N PHE A 10 2.49 -27.58 27.69
CA PHE A 10 1.45 -26.81 28.35
C PHE A 10 0.30 -27.70 28.86
N ASN A 11 -0.25 -28.55 27.99
CA ASN A 11 -1.33 -29.47 28.35
C ASN A 11 -0.91 -30.50 29.40
N ARG A 12 0.37 -30.91 29.42
CA ARG A 12 0.89 -31.80 30.46
C ARG A 12 0.99 -31.07 31.80
N MET A 13 1.54 -29.85 31.83
CA MET A 13 1.66 -29.05 33.05
C MET A 13 0.28 -28.66 33.61
N LEU A 14 -0.68 -28.39 32.74
CA LEU A 14 -2.07 -28.10 33.11
C LEU A 14 -2.73 -29.31 33.80
N ARG A 15 -2.61 -30.51 33.21
CA ARG A 15 -3.09 -31.76 33.84
C ARG A 15 -2.37 -32.12 35.14
N MET A 16 -1.13 -31.69 35.31
CA MET A 16 -0.36 -31.89 36.54
C MET A 16 -0.71 -30.88 37.63
N GLY A 17 -1.58 -29.90 37.36
CA GLY A 17 -1.96 -28.86 38.32
C GLY A 17 -0.87 -27.82 38.60
N VAL A 18 0.23 -27.83 37.82
CA VAL A 18 1.36 -26.90 38.03
C VAL A 18 1.02 -25.47 37.61
N LEU A 19 0.07 -25.33 36.68
CA LEU A 19 -0.37 -24.03 36.14
C LEU A 19 -1.58 -23.43 36.90
N GLY A 20 -2.09 -24.13 37.91
CA GLY A 20 -3.34 -23.77 38.59
C GLY A 20 -4.58 -24.14 37.77
N ASP A 21 -5.74 -23.64 38.22
CA ASP A 21 -7.02 -23.87 37.57
C ASP A 21 -7.19 -22.96 36.35
N ILE A 22 -7.89 -23.47 35.34
CA ILE A 22 -8.23 -22.71 34.14
C ILE A 22 -9.21 -21.59 34.54
N PRO A 23 -8.93 -20.32 34.22
CA PRO A 23 -9.86 -19.21 34.44
C PRO A 23 -11.23 -19.49 33.81
N GLU A 24 -12.33 -19.02 34.42
CA GLU A 24 -13.70 -19.26 33.94
C GLU A 24 -13.89 -18.87 32.46
N ASP A 25 -13.32 -17.72 32.06
CA ASP A 25 -13.39 -17.20 30.68
C ASP A 25 -12.63 -18.06 29.65
N ALA A 26 -11.69 -18.89 30.11
CA ALA A 26 -10.84 -19.73 29.27
C ALA A 26 -11.27 -21.21 29.24
N GLN A 27 -12.35 -21.56 29.94
CA GLN A 27 -12.86 -22.94 29.97
C GLN A 27 -13.43 -23.32 28.60
N GLY A 28 -12.81 -24.33 27.95
CA GLY A 28 -13.24 -24.80 26.63
C GLY A 28 -12.73 -23.97 25.45
N ALA A 29 -11.91 -22.94 25.69
CA ALA A 29 -11.24 -22.20 24.63
C ALA A 29 -10.18 -23.06 23.92
N GLU A 30 -9.98 -22.82 22.63
CA GLU A 30 -8.90 -23.44 21.86
C GLU A 30 -7.56 -22.75 22.16
N LEU A 31 -6.50 -23.53 22.37
CA LEU A 31 -5.18 -23.00 22.66
C LEU A 31 -4.50 -22.53 21.38
N ASP A 32 -4.35 -21.21 21.23
CA ASP A 32 -3.47 -20.61 20.23
C ASP A 32 -2.11 -20.24 20.86
N VAL A 33 -1.02 -20.63 20.21
CA VAL A 33 0.34 -20.44 20.71
C VAL A 33 1.09 -19.47 19.82
N GLU A 34 1.15 -18.22 20.26
CA GLU A 34 1.94 -17.19 19.61
C GLU A 34 3.35 -17.10 20.23
N PHE A 35 4.39 -17.18 19.39
CA PHE A 35 5.77 -17.08 19.84
C PHE A 35 6.30 -15.64 19.74
N THR A 36 6.40 -14.95 20.88
CA THR A 36 6.84 -13.54 20.96
C THR A 36 8.35 -13.34 21.17
N GLY A 37 9.13 -14.44 21.20
CA GLY A 37 10.57 -14.46 21.46
C GLY A 37 11.48 -14.04 20.28
N PRO A 38 12.82 -14.03 20.48
CA PRO A 38 13.80 -13.59 19.48
C PRO A 38 13.99 -14.57 18.31
N LEU A 39 13.77 -15.87 18.49
CA LEU A 39 13.96 -16.88 17.45
C LEU A 39 12.87 -16.84 16.34
N PRO A 40 11.56 -16.72 16.68
CA PRO A 40 10.53 -16.41 15.69
C PRO A 40 10.76 -15.05 15.03
N ARG A 41 11.20 -14.02 15.78
CA ARG A 41 11.56 -12.72 15.20
C ARG A 41 12.69 -12.81 14.17
N ALA A 42 13.70 -13.65 14.41
CA ALA A 42 14.77 -13.88 13.43
C ALA A 42 14.26 -14.57 12.15
N MET A 43 13.35 -15.55 12.27
CA MET A 43 12.69 -16.16 11.10
C MET A 43 11.80 -15.15 10.36
N LYS A 44 11.09 -14.27 11.08
CA LYS A 44 10.31 -13.17 10.49
C LYS A 44 11.21 -12.18 9.74
N GLY A 45 12.41 -11.90 10.25
CA GLY A 45 13.42 -11.09 9.55
C GLY A 45 13.86 -11.70 8.22
N GLU A 46 14.16 -13.00 8.19
CA GLU A 46 14.53 -13.69 6.93
C GLU A 46 13.39 -13.68 5.90
N ILE A 47 12.14 -13.77 6.36
CA ILE A 47 10.96 -13.63 5.51
C ILE A 47 10.90 -12.21 4.92
N VAL A 48 11.09 -11.18 5.73
CA VAL A 48 11.11 -9.78 5.26
C VAL A 48 12.25 -9.56 4.26
N ASP A 49 13.45 -10.07 4.53
CA ASP A 49 14.57 -9.99 3.59
C ASP A 49 14.24 -10.69 2.25
N GLY A 50 13.52 -11.81 2.30
CA GLY A 50 13.02 -12.51 1.12
C GLY A 50 12.00 -11.70 0.33
N MET A 51 11.04 -11.09 1.04
CA MET A 51 10.03 -10.19 0.45
C MET A 51 10.69 -9.01 -0.27
N GLU A 52 11.67 -8.37 0.35
CA GLU A 52 12.38 -7.22 -0.22
C GLU A 52 13.20 -7.60 -1.46
N ARG A 53 13.91 -8.73 -1.41
CA ARG A 53 14.63 -9.25 -2.59
C ARG A 53 13.69 -9.59 -3.74
N TRP A 54 12.53 -10.17 -3.44
CA TRP A 54 11.52 -10.48 -4.45
C TRP A 54 10.98 -9.21 -5.11
N LEU A 55 10.60 -8.20 -4.31
CA LEU A 55 10.11 -6.93 -4.83
C LEU A 55 11.18 -6.21 -5.66
N MET A 56 12.43 -6.16 -5.19
CA MET A 56 13.54 -5.57 -5.96
C MET A 56 13.73 -6.27 -7.31
N GLY A 57 13.66 -7.60 -7.36
CA GLY A 57 13.78 -8.36 -8.60
C GLY A 57 12.62 -8.11 -9.58
N ILE A 58 11.42 -7.77 -9.09
CA ILE A 58 10.32 -7.31 -9.94
C ILE A 58 10.59 -5.90 -10.46
N MET A 59 11.04 -4.98 -9.59
CA MET A 59 11.33 -3.59 -9.95
C MET A 59 12.37 -3.49 -11.07
N GLU A 60 13.38 -4.36 -11.08
CA GLU A 60 14.39 -4.45 -12.16
C GLU A 60 13.78 -4.86 -13.51
N GLN A 61 12.67 -5.61 -13.51
CA GLN A 61 11.99 -6.05 -14.74
C GLN A 61 11.04 -5.00 -15.30
N VAL A 62 10.65 -3.99 -14.52
CA VAL A 62 9.65 -2.97 -14.93
C VAL A 62 10.08 -2.18 -16.16
N GLU A 63 11.38 -1.91 -16.31
CA GLU A 63 11.91 -1.20 -17.48
C GLU A 63 11.71 -2.00 -18.79
N VAL A 64 11.71 -3.33 -18.69
CA VAL A 64 11.59 -4.24 -19.84
C VAL A 64 10.14 -4.69 -20.04
N ASN A 65 9.43 -4.95 -18.95
CA ASN A 65 8.04 -5.37 -18.92
C ASN A 65 7.29 -4.69 -17.76
N PRO A 66 6.58 -3.58 -18.02
CA PRO A 66 5.80 -2.87 -17.00
C PRO A 66 4.71 -3.72 -16.34
N GLU A 67 4.14 -4.71 -17.05
CA GLU A 67 3.09 -5.61 -16.53
C GLU A 67 3.61 -6.52 -15.41
N SER A 68 4.93 -6.58 -15.19
CA SER A 68 5.52 -7.33 -14.08
C SER A 68 5.06 -6.80 -12.71
N LEU A 69 4.58 -5.56 -12.63
CA LEU A 69 4.02 -4.99 -11.40
C LEU A 69 2.61 -5.49 -11.07
N ASP A 70 1.87 -6.04 -12.04
CA ASP A 70 0.47 -6.43 -11.85
C ASP A 70 0.30 -7.58 -10.85
N ILE A 71 1.38 -8.31 -10.57
CA ILE A 71 1.37 -9.40 -9.59
C ILE A 71 1.53 -8.91 -8.14
N VAL A 72 1.90 -7.64 -7.94
CA VAL A 72 2.23 -7.11 -6.61
C VAL A 72 1.06 -6.31 -6.05
N ASP A 73 0.43 -6.84 -5.01
CA ASP A 73 -0.42 -6.03 -4.13
C ASP A 73 0.46 -5.29 -3.12
N PHE A 74 0.67 -4.00 -3.36
CA PHE A 74 1.52 -3.17 -2.50
C PHE A 74 0.89 -2.89 -1.13
N ASP A 75 -0.44 -2.92 -0.99
CA ASP A 75 -1.08 -2.67 0.29
C ASP A 75 -0.87 -3.87 1.21
N ASP A 76 -1.19 -5.07 0.72
CA ASP A 76 -1.00 -6.30 1.47
C ASP A 76 0.48 -6.56 1.77
N TYR A 77 1.36 -6.36 0.77
CA TYR A 77 2.81 -6.46 0.95
C TYR A 77 3.32 -5.61 2.12
N ASN A 78 2.91 -4.34 2.20
CA ASN A 78 3.38 -3.44 3.25
C ASN A 78 2.79 -3.77 4.62
N ARG A 79 1.54 -4.24 4.69
CA ARG A 79 0.91 -4.68 5.93
C ARG A 79 1.59 -5.91 6.50
N VAL A 80 1.73 -6.96 5.69
CA VAL A 80 2.41 -8.21 6.06
C VAL A 80 3.86 -7.96 6.46
N ARG A 81 4.58 -7.11 5.72
CA ARG A 81 5.95 -6.70 6.07
C ARG A 81 6.00 -5.95 7.40
N GLY A 82 5.04 -5.06 7.67
CA GLY A 82 4.90 -4.34 8.94
C GLY A 82 4.70 -5.30 10.12
N ASP A 83 3.83 -6.30 9.96
CA ASP A 83 3.55 -7.32 10.98
C ASP A 83 4.79 -8.15 11.30
N TYR A 84 5.57 -8.53 10.28
CA TYR A 84 6.82 -9.25 10.47
C TYR A 84 7.92 -8.40 11.12
N LEU A 85 7.94 -7.10 10.85
CA LEU A 85 8.84 -6.13 11.48
C LEU A 85 8.38 -5.70 12.88
N GLY A 86 7.15 -6.05 13.29
CA GLY A 86 6.58 -5.65 14.58
C GLY A 86 6.18 -4.18 14.64
N VAL A 87 5.81 -3.59 13.50
CA VAL A 87 5.24 -2.25 13.44
C VAL A 87 3.87 -2.27 14.14
N PRO A 88 3.60 -1.38 15.10
CA PRO A 88 2.31 -1.37 15.78
C PRO A 88 1.20 -0.97 14.79
N VAL A 89 0.04 -1.63 14.90
CA VAL A 89 -1.13 -1.39 14.01
C VAL A 89 -1.53 0.09 13.99
N THR A 90 -1.38 0.80 15.11
CA THR A 90 -1.67 2.23 15.22
C THR A 90 -0.79 3.13 14.35
N ALA A 91 0.32 2.61 13.81
CA ALA A 91 1.18 3.34 12.87
C ALA A 91 0.73 3.20 11.40
N SER A 92 -0.22 2.31 11.11
CA SER A 92 -0.82 2.13 9.79
C SER A 92 -2.22 2.71 9.76
N LYS A 93 -2.60 3.29 8.63
CA LYS A 93 -3.98 3.70 8.36
C LYS A 93 -4.88 2.47 8.22
N SER A 94 -6.15 2.62 8.58
CA SER A 94 -7.20 1.68 8.24
C SER A 94 -7.49 1.68 6.73
N ASP A 95 -8.13 0.62 6.24
CA ASP A 95 -8.49 0.50 4.82
C ASP A 95 -9.42 1.63 4.37
N GLU A 96 -10.35 2.02 5.24
CA GLU A 96 -11.28 3.13 5.00
C GLU A 96 -10.54 4.47 4.85
N GLU A 97 -9.58 4.77 5.73
CA GLU A 97 -8.78 6.00 5.65
C GLU A 97 -7.89 6.04 4.39
N VAL A 98 -7.36 4.89 3.96
CA VAL A 98 -6.59 4.79 2.72
C VAL A 98 -7.48 5.03 1.51
N GLU A 99 -8.66 4.42 1.48
CA GLU A 99 -9.61 4.59 0.38
C GLU A 99 -10.13 6.02 0.29
N GLU A 100 -10.47 6.65 1.43
CA GLU A 100 -10.83 8.07 1.47
C GLU A 100 -9.68 8.96 0.97
N THR A 101 -8.45 8.67 1.40
CA THR A 101 -7.25 9.40 0.93
C THR A 101 -7.08 9.28 -0.59
N ARG A 102 -7.32 8.09 -1.17
CA ARG A 102 -7.21 7.84 -2.61
C ARG A 102 -8.31 8.55 -3.39
N LYS A 103 -9.54 8.49 -2.91
CA LYS A 103 -10.69 9.20 -3.50
C LYS A 103 -10.44 10.70 -3.53
N ASN A 104 -10.01 11.28 -2.41
CA ASN A 104 -9.68 12.70 -2.34
C ASN A 104 -8.54 13.09 -3.30
N ARG A 105 -7.53 12.23 -3.45
CA ARG A 105 -6.44 12.45 -4.41
C ARG A 105 -6.95 12.39 -5.86
N ALA A 106 -7.82 11.43 -6.17
CA ALA A 106 -8.40 11.29 -7.51
C ALA A 106 -9.27 12.50 -7.87
N GLU A 107 -10.09 12.99 -6.93
CA GLU A 107 -10.89 14.21 -7.11
C GLU A 107 -10.01 15.45 -7.35
N GLN A 108 -8.93 15.61 -6.57
CA GLN A 108 -7.97 16.71 -6.77
C GLN A 108 -7.26 16.62 -8.13
N GLN A 109 -6.87 15.41 -8.55
CA GLN A 109 -6.24 15.21 -9.87
C GLN A 109 -7.21 15.52 -11.00
N ALA A 110 -8.49 15.13 -10.88
CA ALA A 110 -9.51 15.44 -11.88
C ALA A 110 -9.72 16.96 -12.02
N GLN A 111 -9.80 17.69 -10.91
CA GLN A 111 -9.93 19.15 -10.92
C GLN A 111 -8.70 19.83 -11.52
N GLN A 112 -7.49 19.35 -11.21
CA GLN A 112 -6.26 19.87 -11.80
C GLN A 112 -6.20 19.61 -13.30
N GLN A 113 -6.62 18.44 -13.76
CA GLN A 113 -6.66 18.10 -15.18
C GLN A 113 -7.67 18.97 -15.94
N GLU A 114 -8.85 19.25 -15.35
CA GLU A 114 -9.85 20.13 -15.96
C GLU A 114 -9.36 21.58 -16.05
N ALA A 115 -8.77 22.11 -14.98
CA ALA A 115 -8.21 23.46 -14.97
C ALA A 115 -7.08 23.61 -16.00
N GLU A 116 -6.22 22.60 -16.13
CA GLU A 116 -5.16 22.57 -17.14
C GLU A 116 -5.73 22.55 -18.57
N ASN A 117 -6.78 21.75 -18.81
CA ASN A 117 -7.45 21.68 -20.10
C ASN A 117 -8.12 23.02 -20.48
N ILE A 118 -8.78 23.69 -19.52
CA ILE A 118 -9.39 25.02 -19.75
C ILE A 118 -8.31 26.06 -20.06
N ARG A 119 -7.18 26.04 -19.34
CA ARG A 119 -6.06 26.95 -19.59
C ARG A 119 -5.48 26.75 -20.98
N GLN A 120 -5.19 25.51 -21.37
CA GLN A 120 -4.66 25.18 -22.70
C GLN A 120 -5.65 25.55 -23.82
N GLY A 121 -6.95 25.30 -23.61
CA GLY A 121 -7.99 25.69 -24.56
C GLY A 121 -8.14 27.21 -24.69
N GLY A 122 -8.04 27.95 -23.58
CA GLY A 122 -8.06 29.41 -23.55
C GLY A 122 -6.86 30.02 -24.26
N GLU A 123 -5.65 29.51 -24.02
CA GLU A 123 -4.43 29.94 -24.71
C GLU A 123 -4.50 29.65 -26.21
N ALA A 124 -5.03 28.49 -26.61
CA ALA A 124 -5.22 28.15 -28.03
C ALA A 124 -6.22 29.09 -28.72
N LEU A 125 -7.33 29.43 -28.06
CA LEU A 125 -8.31 30.39 -28.58
C LEU A 125 -7.76 31.82 -28.64
N GLU A 126 -6.99 32.24 -27.64
CA GLU A 126 -6.34 33.55 -27.62
C GLU A 126 -5.30 33.68 -28.73
N GLN A 127 -4.48 32.64 -28.94
CA GLN A 127 -3.51 32.59 -30.04
C GLN A 127 -4.21 32.58 -31.42
N ALA A 128 -5.29 31.81 -31.56
CA ALA A 128 -6.09 31.80 -32.79
C ALA A 128 -6.74 33.16 -33.06
N GLY A 129 -7.26 33.83 -32.03
CA GLY A 129 -7.83 35.18 -32.12
C GLY A 129 -6.79 36.23 -32.51
N LYS A 130 -5.59 36.19 -31.92
CA LYS A 130 -4.46 37.06 -32.31
C LYS A 130 -4.01 36.79 -33.75
N GLY A 131 -3.94 35.53 -34.16
CA GLY A 131 -3.61 35.15 -35.55
C GLY A 131 -4.66 35.63 -36.56
N ALA A 132 -5.95 35.54 -36.22
CA ALA A 132 -7.04 36.04 -37.05
C ALA A 132 -7.02 37.58 -37.18
N MET A 133 -6.78 38.31 -36.08
CA MET A 133 -6.64 39.77 -36.10
C MET A 133 -5.41 40.21 -36.91
N ALA A 134 -4.27 39.56 -36.75
CA ALA A 134 -3.05 39.86 -37.53
C ALA A 134 -3.26 39.60 -39.05
N ALA A 135 -3.98 38.55 -39.41
CA ALA A 135 -4.33 38.27 -40.81
C ALA A 135 -5.31 39.32 -41.37
N GLN A 136 -6.20 39.85 -40.54
CA GLN A 136 -7.18 40.87 -40.92
C GLN A 136 -6.53 42.25 -41.07
N GLU A 137 -5.58 42.62 -40.20
CA GLU A 137 -4.76 43.83 -40.36
C GLU A 137 -3.88 43.76 -41.62
N ALA A 138 -3.22 42.63 -41.87
CA ALA A 138 -2.42 42.43 -43.09
C ALA A 138 -3.28 42.46 -44.37
N GLY A 139 -4.55 42.06 -44.29
CA GLY A 139 -5.51 42.17 -45.40
C GLY A 139 -6.10 43.56 -45.60
N MET A 140 -6.04 44.45 -44.60
CA MET A 140 -6.54 45.83 -44.68
C MET A 140 -5.46 46.85 -45.11
N GLU A 141 -4.18 46.48 -45.13
CA GLU A 141 -3.08 47.34 -45.62
C GLU A 141 -2.88 47.31 -47.16
N THR A 142 -3.84 46.80 -47.95
CA THR A 142 -3.86 47.06 -49.40
C THR A 142 -5.03 47.95 -49.83
N PRO A 143 -4.86 49.27 -49.68
CA PRO A 143 -5.44 50.22 -50.63
C PRO A 143 -4.35 51.12 -51.25
N GLN A 144 -4.14 50.87 -52.55
CA GLN A 144 -3.59 51.72 -53.61
C GLN A 144 -2.13 52.19 -53.54
#